data_AF-E9HQP0-F1
#
_entry.id   AF-E9HQP0-F1
#
_cell.length_a   1.000
_cell.length_b   1.000
_cell.length_c   1.000
_cell.angle_alpha   90.00
_cell.angle_beta   90.00
_cell.angle_gamma   90.00
#
_symmetry.space_group_name_H-M   'P 1'
#
loop_
_entity.id
_entity.type
_entity.pdbx_description
1 polymer ?
#
loop_
_entity_poly.entity_id
_entity_poly.type
_entity_poly.pdbx_seq_one_letter_code
_entity_poly.pdbx_strand_id
1 'polypeptide(L)'
;MSEHTDLRHIMGVGIAITRGSAAALSFCYSLLLLTMSRNLLTKLKEFSVQQYIPLDSHIQFHKICALTAFFFSMLHTVGHVVNFYHVSTQPIEHLRCLSKEINLPSDYKPTITYWLFQTLTGLTGVLLFVVMIIIFVFAHPIIRKKAYNFFWMTHSLYIVLYIMSVLHGLGRLTASPTFWVFLIGPAIVYTLDKIISLRTKFMGLDIIETYLSGQWIRLSCTGVKPEEFHSFTLTSAPHENFLSCHIKAQGPWTWKLRNYFDPSNFNPKEMDPKIQLDGPFGGGNQDCYKFEVAVMVGGGIGVTPYASILNDLVFGTSTNRYSGVACKKVYFLWMPVAPPL
;
A
#
# COMPACT_ATOMS: atom_id res chain seq x y z
N MET A 1 7.99 3.91 35.86
CA MET A 1 6.52 3.73 36.03
C MET A 1 6.05 2.27 35.96
N SER A 2 6.95 1.26 35.87
CA SER A 2 6.59 -0.17 35.77
C SER A 2 6.80 -0.99 37.05
N GLU A 3 7.38 -0.41 38.10
CA GLU A 3 7.73 -1.15 39.33
C GLU A 3 6.58 -1.28 40.32
N HIS A 4 5.55 -0.41 40.24
CA HIS A 4 4.46 -0.41 41.22
C HIS A 4 3.41 -1.50 41.02
N THR A 5 3.42 -2.24 39.90
CA THR A 5 2.41 -3.26 39.55
C THR A 5 2.95 -4.70 39.51
N ASP A 6 4.23 -4.92 39.83
CA ASP A 6 4.91 -6.23 39.88
C ASP A 6 4.60 -7.21 38.72
N LEU A 7 4.20 -6.67 37.56
CA LEU A 7 3.81 -7.43 36.36
C LEU A 7 4.95 -8.32 35.85
N ARG A 8 6.19 -7.93 36.11
CA ARG A 8 7.38 -8.68 35.71
C ARG A 8 7.58 -9.92 36.57
N HIS A 9 7.21 -9.89 37.85
CA HIS A 9 7.26 -11.05 38.73
C HIS A 9 6.13 -12.06 38.38
N ILE A 10 4.95 -11.56 37.99
CA ILE A 10 3.79 -12.39 37.66
C ILE A 10 3.89 -13.01 36.25
N MET A 11 4.31 -12.24 35.25
CA MET A 11 4.29 -12.65 33.83
C MET A 11 5.69 -13.02 33.28
N GLY A 12 6.76 -12.70 34.00
CA GLY A 12 8.14 -13.02 33.62
C GLY A 12 8.66 -12.20 32.43
N VAL A 13 9.59 -12.77 31.65
CA VAL A 13 10.21 -12.10 30.49
C VAL A 13 9.21 -11.85 29.35
N GLY A 14 8.14 -12.63 29.29
CA GLY A 14 7.15 -12.54 28.22
C GLY A 14 6.44 -11.18 28.15
N ILE A 15 6.34 -10.43 29.26
CA ILE A 15 5.72 -9.09 29.25
C ILE A 15 6.54 -8.06 28.46
N ALA A 16 7.87 -8.15 28.51
CA ALA A 16 8.73 -7.24 27.75
C ALA A 16 8.60 -7.51 26.25
N ILE A 17 8.57 -8.79 25.87
CA ILE A 17 8.40 -9.25 24.50
C ILE A 17 7.03 -8.81 23.96
N THR A 18 5.94 -9.07 24.69
CA THR A 18 4.59 -8.74 24.22
C THR A 18 4.37 -7.25 24.08
N ARG A 19 4.85 -6.43 25.04
CA ARG A 19 4.73 -4.97 24.97
C ARG A 19 5.57 -4.36 23.86
N GLY A 20 6.81 -4.82 23.69
CA GLY A 20 7.66 -4.38 22.58
C GLY A 20 7.05 -4.73 21.22
N SER A 21 6.55 -5.95 21.08
CA SER A 21 5.89 -6.42 19.86
C SER A 21 4.59 -5.67 19.59
N ALA A 22 3.80 -5.34 20.62
CA ALA A 22 2.58 -4.55 20.48
C ALA A 22 2.85 -3.12 20.00
N ALA A 23 3.91 -2.48 20.48
CA ALA A 23 4.33 -1.16 20.02
C ALA A 23 4.79 -1.21 18.55
N ALA A 24 5.61 -2.21 18.20
CA ALA A 24 6.06 -2.43 16.82
C ALA A 24 4.89 -2.69 15.87
N LEU A 25 3.91 -3.50 16.27
CA LEU A 25 2.67 -3.76 15.53
C LEU A 25 1.86 -2.48 15.31
N SER A 26 1.68 -1.69 16.37
CA SER A 26 0.94 -0.42 16.30
C SER A 26 1.54 0.53 15.25
N PHE A 27 2.86 0.62 15.24
CA PHE A 27 3.60 1.41 14.25
C PHE A 27 3.52 0.81 12.84
N CYS A 28 3.68 -0.51 12.69
CA CYS A 28 3.63 -1.15 11.37
C CYS A 28 2.24 -1.03 10.73
N TYR A 29 1.16 -1.21 11.50
CA TYR A 29 -0.21 -1.01 11.01
C TYR A 29 -0.46 0.45 10.60
N SER A 30 0.06 1.41 11.36
CA SER A 30 0.04 2.83 10.97
C SER A 30 0.66 3.06 9.58
N LEU A 31 1.86 2.51 9.32
CA LEU A 31 2.54 2.62 8.02
C LEU A 31 1.81 1.88 6.89
N LEU A 32 1.15 0.75 7.18
CA LEU A 32 0.44 -0.02 6.15
C LEU A 32 -0.68 0.76 5.48
N LEU A 33 -1.37 1.65 6.22
CA LEU A 33 -2.36 2.55 5.63
C LEU A 33 -1.69 3.64 4.77
N LEU A 34 -0.65 4.29 5.30
CA LEU A 34 0.04 5.39 4.60
C LEU A 34 0.67 4.93 3.28
N THR A 35 1.21 3.72 3.23
CA THR A 35 1.79 3.13 2.01
C THR A 35 0.77 2.87 0.91
N MET A 36 -0.53 2.91 1.21
CA MET A 36 -1.63 2.71 0.25
C MET A 36 -2.46 3.98 -0.01
N SER A 37 -2.06 5.12 0.53
CA SER A 37 -2.61 6.45 0.23
C SER A 37 -2.02 6.99 -1.07
N ARG A 38 -2.55 6.52 -2.21
CA ARG A 38 -1.92 6.69 -3.52
C ARG A 38 -1.91 8.13 -4.00
N ASN A 39 -2.93 8.93 -3.70
CA ASN A 39 -3.00 10.32 -4.16
C ASN A 39 -2.07 11.21 -3.33
N LEU A 40 -1.99 10.97 -2.01
CA LEU A 40 -0.98 11.60 -1.17
C LEU A 40 0.43 11.29 -1.68
N LEU A 41 0.74 10.01 -1.94
CA LEU A 41 2.06 9.62 -2.43
C LEU A 41 2.35 10.21 -3.81
N THR A 42 1.37 10.30 -4.71
CA THR A 42 1.53 11.00 -5.99
C THR A 42 1.89 12.47 -5.77
N LYS A 43 1.20 13.17 -4.88
CA LYS A 43 1.48 14.58 -4.59
C LYS A 43 2.85 14.77 -3.92
N LEU A 44 3.26 13.86 -3.05
CA LEU A 44 4.57 13.91 -2.40
C LEU A 44 5.74 13.74 -3.39
N LYS A 45 5.53 13.07 -4.53
CA LYS A 45 6.54 12.94 -5.59
C LYS A 45 6.83 14.24 -6.33
N GLU A 46 5.93 15.21 -6.28
CA GLU A 46 6.17 16.54 -6.89
C GLU A 46 7.18 17.37 -6.09
N PHE A 47 7.44 17.00 -4.83
CA PHE A 47 8.42 17.66 -3.98
C PHE A 47 9.79 16.97 -4.03
N SER A 48 10.85 17.69 -3.66
CA SER A 48 12.23 17.18 -3.60
C SER A 48 12.43 16.00 -2.64
N VAL A 49 11.43 15.62 -1.86
CA VAL A 49 11.46 14.44 -0.95
C VAL A 49 11.74 13.15 -1.72
N GLN A 50 11.32 13.04 -2.98
CA GLN A 50 11.60 11.85 -3.80
C GLN A 50 13.09 11.57 -3.99
N GLN A 51 13.97 12.58 -3.86
CA GLN A 51 15.42 12.39 -3.95
C GLN A 51 15.99 11.57 -2.78
N TYR A 52 15.31 11.59 -1.63
CA TYR A 52 15.74 10.90 -0.41
C TYR A 52 14.93 9.63 -0.15
N ILE A 53 13.64 9.64 -0.51
CA ILE A 53 12.72 8.53 -0.24
C ILE A 53 12.16 8.00 -1.56
N PRO A 54 12.38 6.71 -1.90
CA PRO A 54 11.90 6.12 -3.15
C PRO A 54 10.39 5.84 -3.09
N LEU A 55 9.57 6.89 -3.19
CA LEU A 55 8.10 6.82 -3.09
C LEU A 55 7.45 5.93 -4.17
N ASP A 56 8.14 5.65 -5.28
CA ASP A 56 7.68 4.70 -6.29
C ASP A 56 7.58 3.27 -5.76
N SER A 57 8.45 2.91 -4.81
CA SER A 57 8.52 1.56 -4.22
C SER A 57 7.54 1.35 -3.06
N HIS A 58 6.54 2.22 -2.89
CA HIS A 58 5.53 2.14 -1.82
C HIS A 58 4.86 0.76 -1.67
N ILE A 59 4.54 0.07 -2.77
CA ILE A 59 3.95 -1.29 -2.73
C ILE A 59 4.96 -2.32 -2.22
N GLN A 60 6.25 -2.18 -2.53
CA GLN A 60 7.28 -3.08 -1.98
C GLN A 60 7.49 -2.80 -0.50
N PHE A 61 7.53 -1.52 -0.12
CA PHE A 61 7.62 -1.12 1.28
C PHE A 61 6.42 -1.59 2.09
N HIS A 62 5.20 -1.54 1.53
CA HIS A 62 4.00 -2.13 2.14
C HIS A 62 4.18 -3.61 2.47
N LYS A 63 4.76 -4.41 1.55
CA LYS A 63 5.03 -5.83 1.81
C LYS A 63 6.07 -6.03 2.92
N ILE A 64 7.11 -5.19 2.96
CA ILE A 64 8.11 -5.23 4.03
C ILE A 64 7.44 -4.92 5.37
N CYS A 65 6.68 -3.84 5.47
CA CYS A 65 5.90 -3.50 6.67
C CYS A 65 4.95 -4.62 7.08
N ALA A 66 4.29 -5.27 6.12
CA ALA A 66 3.40 -6.38 6.39
C ALA A 66 4.15 -7.59 6.96
N LEU A 67 5.27 -7.99 6.36
CA LEU A 67 6.09 -9.10 6.86
C LEU A 67 6.65 -8.81 8.26
N THR A 68 7.09 -7.57 8.50
CA THR A 68 7.51 -7.13 9.84
C THR A 68 6.36 -7.21 10.84
N ALA A 69 5.16 -6.75 10.47
CA ALA A 69 3.97 -6.88 11.31
C ALA A 69 3.63 -8.34 11.59
N PHE A 70 3.73 -9.23 10.59
CA PHE A 70 3.48 -10.66 10.77
C PHE A 70 4.46 -11.30 11.77
N PHE A 71 5.75 -10.99 11.63
CA PHE A 71 6.78 -11.46 12.56
C PHE A 71 6.49 -11.01 14.00
N PHE A 72 6.23 -9.71 14.21
CA PHE A 72 5.90 -9.22 15.55
C PHE A 72 4.56 -9.71 16.06
N SER A 73 3.59 -10.02 15.20
CA SER A 73 2.33 -10.65 15.60
C SER A 73 2.54 -12.07 16.12
N MET A 74 3.37 -12.87 15.44
CA MET A 74 3.75 -14.19 15.92
C MET A 74 4.48 -14.10 17.27
N LEU A 75 5.45 -13.19 17.40
CA LEU A 75 6.19 -12.98 18.64
C LEU A 75 5.26 -12.50 19.78
N HIS A 76 4.32 -11.61 19.49
CA HIS A 76 3.31 -11.12 20.43
C HIS A 76 2.38 -12.25 20.90
N THR A 77 1.85 -13.07 19.98
CA THR A 77 0.98 -14.19 20.30
C THR A 77 1.70 -15.23 21.16
N VAL A 78 2.91 -15.66 20.76
CA VAL A 78 3.71 -16.62 21.55
C VAL A 78 4.05 -16.04 22.93
N GLY A 79 4.43 -14.77 23.00
CA GLY A 79 4.69 -14.09 24.26
C GLY A 79 3.46 -14.07 25.17
N HIS A 80 2.26 -13.86 24.63
CA HIS A 80 1.01 -13.91 25.39
C HIS A 80 0.65 -15.32 25.85
N VAL A 81 0.90 -16.35 25.05
CA VAL A 81 0.71 -17.75 25.47
C VAL A 81 1.61 -18.10 26.66
N VAL A 82 2.89 -17.71 26.62
CA VAL A 82 3.83 -17.88 27.73
C VAL A 82 3.38 -17.09 28.97
N ASN A 83 2.95 -15.84 28.78
CA ASN A 83 2.41 -15.03 29.87
C ASN A 83 1.18 -15.66 30.50
N PHE A 84 0.22 -16.15 29.71
CA PHE A 84 -0.97 -16.82 30.23
C PHE A 84 -0.66 -18.12 30.96
N TYR A 85 0.34 -18.87 30.49
CA TYR A 85 0.86 -20.02 31.23
C TYR A 85 1.39 -19.60 32.61
N HIS A 86 2.28 -18.61 32.68
CA HIS A 86 2.80 -18.12 33.96
C HIS A 86 1.70 -17.60 34.88
N VAL A 87 0.80 -16.75 34.38
CA VAL A 87 -0.34 -16.20 35.13
C VAL A 87 -1.23 -17.32 35.68
N SER A 88 -1.52 -18.37 34.91
CA SER A 88 -2.32 -19.52 35.38
C SER A 88 -1.61 -20.38 36.43
N THR A 89 -0.28 -20.31 36.55
CA THR A 89 0.48 -21.04 37.59
C THR A 89 0.61 -20.28 38.91
N GLN A 90 0.46 -18.95 38.89
CA GLN A 90 0.59 -18.08 40.07
C GLN A 90 -0.56 -18.25 41.08
N PRO A 91 -0.34 -17.92 42.37
CA PRO A 91 -1.40 -17.95 43.38
C PRO A 91 -2.46 -16.87 43.14
N ILE A 92 -3.70 -17.14 43.55
CA ILE A 92 -4.88 -16.29 43.28
C ILE A 92 -4.72 -14.87 43.85
N GLU A 93 -3.98 -14.72 44.97
CA GLU A 93 -3.71 -13.43 45.59
C GLU A 93 -2.96 -12.46 44.66
N HIS A 94 -1.98 -12.96 43.91
CA HIS A 94 -1.21 -12.15 42.95
C HIS A 94 -2.07 -11.76 41.72
N LEU A 95 -3.05 -12.60 41.35
CA LEU A 95 -3.95 -12.33 40.22
C LEU A 95 -4.93 -11.21 40.49
N ARG A 96 -5.35 -11.02 41.75
CA ARG A 96 -6.23 -9.90 42.17
C ARG A 96 -5.57 -8.53 41.95
N CYS A 97 -4.25 -8.48 41.97
CA CYS A 97 -3.47 -7.25 41.74
C CYS A 97 -3.14 -7.01 40.26
N LEU A 98 -3.35 -7.98 39.37
CA LEU A 98 -2.92 -7.92 37.96
C LEU A 98 -3.76 -6.94 37.13
N SER A 99 -5.08 -6.98 37.27
CA SER A 99 -6.00 -6.10 36.54
C SER A 99 -7.23 -5.79 37.37
N LYS A 100 -7.55 -4.50 37.50
CA LYS A 100 -8.79 -4.02 38.14
C LYS A 100 -10.04 -4.34 37.33
N GLU A 101 -9.89 -4.77 36.07
CA GLU A 101 -11.01 -5.01 35.16
C GLU A 101 -11.48 -6.47 35.15
N ILE A 102 -10.78 -7.37 35.85
CA ILE A 102 -11.11 -8.80 35.88
C ILE A 102 -11.56 -9.18 37.29
N ASN A 103 -12.87 -9.28 37.47
CA ASN A 103 -13.47 -9.78 38.71
C ASN A 103 -13.62 -11.31 38.63
N LEU A 104 -12.70 -12.03 39.26
CA LEU A 104 -12.79 -13.48 39.42
C LEU A 104 -13.47 -13.81 40.76
N PRO A 105 -14.35 -14.83 40.82
CA PRO A 105 -14.82 -15.39 42.08
C PRO A 105 -13.65 -15.81 42.98
N SER A 106 -13.82 -15.75 44.31
CA SER A 106 -12.73 -15.90 45.29
C SER A 106 -11.91 -17.18 45.12
N ASP A 107 -12.55 -18.27 44.70
CA ASP A 107 -12.00 -19.62 44.67
C ASP A 107 -11.70 -20.10 43.23
N TYR A 108 -11.96 -19.25 42.23
CA TYR A 108 -11.80 -19.62 40.83
C TYR A 108 -10.37 -19.33 40.35
N LYS A 109 -9.64 -20.39 39.98
CA LYS A 109 -8.31 -20.29 39.37
C LYS A 109 -8.41 -20.24 37.85
N PRO A 110 -8.09 -19.11 37.19
CA PRO A 110 -8.25 -18.98 35.75
C PRO A 110 -7.20 -19.81 35.00
N THR A 111 -7.68 -20.73 34.17
CA THR A 111 -6.83 -21.55 33.29
C THR A 111 -6.40 -20.76 32.05
N ILE A 112 -5.47 -21.30 31.27
CA ILE A 112 -5.05 -20.71 30.00
C ILE A 112 -6.24 -20.54 29.05
N THR A 113 -7.17 -21.50 29.06
CA THR A 113 -8.41 -21.45 28.27
C THR A 113 -9.27 -20.24 28.64
N TYR A 114 -9.37 -19.92 29.94
CA TYR A 114 -10.06 -18.71 30.39
C TYR A 114 -9.41 -17.46 29.78
N TRP A 115 -8.09 -17.34 29.88
CA TRP A 115 -7.36 -16.18 29.37
C TRP A 115 -7.47 -16.05 27.84
N LEU A 116 -7.43 -17.15 27.10
CA LEU A 116 -7.51 -17.14 25.64
C LEU A 116 -8.91 -16.89 25.09
N PHE A 117 -9.96 -17.44 25.70
CA PHE A 117 -11.29 -17.46 25.08
C PHE A 117 -12.37 -16.72 25.86
N GLN A 118 -12.17 -16.46 27.15
CA GLN A 118 -13.16 -15.80 28.01
C GLN A 118 -12.79 -14.36 28.38
N THR A 119 -11.61 -13.88 27.98
CA THR A 119 -11.25 -12.46 28.09
C THR A 119 -11.38 -11.76 26.74
N LEU A 120 -11.74 -10.47 26.77
CA LEU A 120 -11.84 -9.63 25.58
C LEU A 120 -10.51 -9.64 24.80
N THR A 121 -9.39 -9.40 25.48
CA THR A 121 -8.05 -9.37 24.85
C THR A 121 -7.66 -10.73 24.27
N GLY A 122 -7.92 -11.84 24.97
CA GLY A 122 -7.65 -13.18 24.45
C GLY A 122 -8.44 -13.51 23.19
N LEU A 123 -9.78 -13.39 23.26
CA LEU A 123 -10.66 -13.79 22.18
C LEU A 123 -10.41 -12.94 20.92
N THR A 124 -10.32 -11.62 21.07
CA THR A 124 -9.99 -10.72 19.96
C THR A 124 -8.59 -10.99 19.40
N GLY A 125 -7.61 -11.36 20.23
CA GLY A 125 -6.27 -11.70 19.80
C GLY A 125 -6.23 -12.96 18.91
N VAL A 126 -6.96 -14.01 19.31
CA VAL A 126 -7.10 -15.23 18.50
C VAL A 126 -7.76 -14.93 17.16
N LEU A 127 -8.89 -14.19 17.19
CA LEU A 127 -9.61 -13.81 15.96
C LEU A 127 -8.75 -12.94 15.04
N LEU A 128 -8.00 -11.98 15.59
CA LEU A 128 -7.06 -11.15 14.83
C LEU A 128 -5.98 -11.99 14.14
N PHE A 129 -5.39 -12.94 14.87
CA PHE A 129 -4.36 -13.81 14.31
C PHE A 129 -4.91 -14.68 13.18
N VAL A 130 -6.12 -15.24 13.34
CA VAL A 130 -6.80 -16.00 12.28
C VAL A 130 -7.06 -15.14 11.04
N VAL A 131 -7.62 -13.93 11.21
CA VAL A 131 -7.86 -12.99 10.10
C VAL A 131 -6.55 -12.64 9.40
N MET A 132 -5.49 -12.36 10.15
CA MET A 132 -4.18 -12.06 9.59
C MET A 132 -3.64 -13.24 8.78
N ILE A 133 -3.73 -14.48 9.27
CA ILE A 133 -3.28 -15.67 8.53
C ILE A 133 -4.04 -15.81 7.21
N ILE A 134 -5.37 -15.62 7.21
CA ILE A 134 -6.19 -15.65 5.99
C ILE A 134 -5.68 -14.60 4.99
N ILE A 135 -5.49 -13.35 5.43
CA ILE A 135 -4.97 -12.27 4.57
C ILE A 135 -3.60 -12.66 3.97
N PHE A 136 -2.67 -13.17 4.78
CA PHE A 136 -1.32 -13.52 4.32
C PHE A 136 -1.29 -14.69 3.33
N VAL A 137 -2.09 -15.73 3.58
CA VAL A 137 -2.18 -16.90 2.69
C VAL A 137 -2.64 -16.46 1.29
N PHE A 138 -3.72 -15.70 1.20
CA PHE A 138 -4.23 -15.26 -0.11
C PHE A 138 -3.42 -14.12 -0.73
N ALA A 139 -2.67 -13.35 0.07
CA ALA A 139 -1.70 -12.36 -0.42
C ALA A 139 -0.40 -12.99 -0.94
N HIS A 140 -0.14 -14.28 -0.66
CA HIS A 140 1.07 -14.96 -1.10
C HIS A 140 1.22 -14.91 -2.64
N PRO A 141 2.41 -14.61 -3.20
CA PRO A 141 2.58 -14.38 -4.64
C PRO A 141 2.08 -15.53 -5.53
N ILE A 142 2.23 -16.77 -5.09
CA ILE A 142 1.79 -17.96 -5.84
C ILE A 142 0.26 -18.02 -5.89
N ILE A 143 -0.41 -17.80 -4.75
CA ILE A 143 -1.87 -17.88 -4.63
C ILE A 143 -2.50 -16.69 -5.33
N ARG A 144 -1.99 -15.48 -5.09
CA ARG A 144 -2.47 -14.25 -5.74
C ARG A 144 -2.42 -14.31 -7.27
N LYS A 145 -1.42 -14.98 -7.85
CA LYS A 145 -1.32 -15.19 -9.31
C LYS A 145 -2.45 -16.07 -9.85
N LYS A 146 -2.85 -17.10 -9.10
CA LYS A 146 -3.88 -18.07 -9.51
C LYS A 146 -5.30 -17.65 -9.13
N ALA A 147 -5.47 -17.04 -7.95
CA ALA A 147 -6.75 -16.77 -7.29
C ALA A 147 -6.88 -15.29 -6.90
N TYR A 148 -6.77 -14.40 -7.89
CA TYR A 148 -6.73 -12.95 -7.66
C TYR A 148 -8.02 -12.36 -7.04
N ASN A 149 -9.17 -12.95 -7.33
CA ASN A 149 -10.44 -12.50 -6.75
C ASN A 149 -10.50 -12.78 -5.24
N PHE A 150 -10.05 -13.96 -4.82
CA PHE A 150 -9.94 -14.32 -3.41
C PHE A 150 -8.91 -13.44 -2.68
N PHE A 151 -7.79 -13.09 -3.34
CA PHE A 151 -6.86 -12.11 -2.81
C PHE A 151 -7.57 -10.81 -2.45
N TRP A 152 -8.32 -10.19 -3.37
CA TRP A 152 -9.03 -8.94 -3.07
C TRP A 152 -10.07 -9.08 -1.97
N MET A 153 -10.89 -10.13 -2.03
CA MET A 153 -11.94 -10.39 -1.03
C MET A 153 -11.36 -10.54 0.37
N THR A 154 -10.32 -11.36 0.52
CA THR A 154 -9.68 -11.62 1.81
C THR A 154 -8.86 -10.43 2.29
N HIS A 155 -8.18 -9.70 1.38
CA HIS A 155 -7.41 -8.53 1.75
C HIS A 155 -8.29 -7.40 2.29
N SER A 156 -9.54 -7.27 1.83
CA SER A 156 -10.55 -6.34 2.38
C SER A 156 -10.90 -6.58 3.85
N LEU A 157 -10.58 -7.75 4.41
CA LEU A 157 -10.68 -8.04 5.84
C LEU A 157 -9.77 -7.16 6.70
N TYR A 158 -8.88 -6.35 6.09
CA TYR A 158 -8.10 -5.33 6.82
C TYR A 158 -9.00 -4.41 7.65
N ILE A 159 -10.23 -4.08 7.18
CA ILE A 159 -11.17 -3.25 7.93
C ILE A 159 -11.53 -3.92 9.26
N VAL A 160 -11.87 -5.22 9.20
CA VAL A 160 -12.16 -6.04 10.39
C VAL A 160 -10.93 -6.11 11.29
N LEU A 161 -9.73 -6.28 10.72
CA LEU A 161 -8.47 -6.32 11.45
C LEU A 161 -8.23 -5.01 12.24
N TYR A 162 -8.45 -3.83 11.65
CA TYR A 162 -8.28 -2.56 12.38
C TYR A 162 -9.32 -2.37 13.49
N ILE A 163 -10.59 -2.67 13.22
CA ILE A 163 -11.67 -2.57 14.22
C ILE A 163 -11.35 -3.49 15.41
N MET A 164 -11.00 -4.76 15.13
CA MET A 164 -10.65 -5.73 16.15
C MET A 164 -9.36 -5.35 16.89
N SER A 165 -8.38 -4.70 16.23
CA SER A 165 -7.16 -4.23 16.89
C SER A 165 -7.43 -3.10 17.90
N VAL A 166 -8.39 -2.22 17.62
CA VAL A 166 -8.85 -1.23 18.61
C VAL A 166 -9.51 -1.94 19.80
N LEU A 167 -10.46 -2.85 19.53
CA LEU A 167 -11.15 -3.60 20.59
C LEU A 167 -10.20 -4.45 21.44
N HIS A 168 -9.17 -5.03 20.83
CA HIS A 168 -8.19 -5.88 21.50
C HIS A 168 -7.44 -5.16 22.62
N GLY A 169 -7.06 -3.90 22.39
CA GLY A 169 -6.40 -3.06 23.38
C GLY A 169 -7.33 -2.53 24.48
N LEU A 170 -8.65 -2.56 24.29
CA LEU A 170 -9.62 -2.04 25.27
C LEU A 170 -9.72 -2.88 26.53
N GLY A 171 -9.32 -4.15 26.52
CA GLY A 171 -9.35 -5.01 27.71
C GLY A 171 -8.32 -4.65 28.79
N ARG A 172 -7.45 -3.66 28.53
CA ARG A 172 -6.47 -3.05 29.45
C ARG A 172 -5.66 -4.02 30.32
N LEU A 173 -5.44 -5.25 29.83
CA LEU A 173 -4.88 -6.33 30.63
C LEU A 173 -3.46 -6.04 31.13
N THR A 174 -2.65 -5.35 30.31
CA THR A 174 -1.25 -5.07 30.61
C THR A 174 -0.92 -3.58 30.68
N ALA A 175 -1.67 -2.74 29.97
CA ALA A 175 -1.51 -1.30 29.93
C ALA A 175 -2.76 -0.65 29.30
N SER A 176 -2.86 0.67 29.43
CA SER A 176 -3.86 1.47 28.71
C SER A 176 -3.69 1.33 27.18
N PRO A 177 -4.80 1.37 26.41
CA PRO A 177 -4.75 1.24 24.96
C PRO A 177 -4.02 2.43 24.35
N THR A 178 -2.96 2.18 23.57
CA THR A 178 -2.21 3.20 22.82
C THR A 178 -2.41 3.09 21.31
N PHE A 179 -2.94 1.97 20.81
CA PHE A 179 -3.06 1.72 19.37
C PHE A 179 -3.85 2.81 18.62
N TRP A 180 -4.91 3.34 19.23
CA TRP A 180 -5.73 4.39 18.65
C TRP A 180 -4.92 5.67 18.34
N VAL A 181 -3.90 5.99 19.16
CA VAL A 181 -3.02 7.15 18.94
C VAL A 181 -2.21 6.96 17.65
N PHE A 182 -1.70 5.75 17.40
CA PHE A 182 -0.97 5.41 16.18
C PHE A 182 -1.89 5.34 14.95
N LEU A 183 -3.17 5.06 15.14
CA LEU A 183 -4.14 4.83 14.07
C LEU A 183 -4.80 6.11 13.55
N ILE A 184 -5.18 7.06 14.42
CA ILE A 184 -6.03 8.21 14.03
C ILE A 184 -5.46 8.99 12.85
N GLY A 185 -4.20 9.43 12.92
CA GLY A 185 -3.57 10.22 11.85
C GLY A 185 -3.57 9.51 10.49
N PRO A 186 -2.97 8.31 10.39
CA PRO A 186 -2.99 7.50 9.17
C PRO A 186 -4.39 7.15 8.67
N ALA A 187 -5.33 6.84 9.57
CA ALA A 187 -6.69 6.50 9.20
C ALA A 187 -7.41 7.69 8.55
N ILE A 188 -7.24 8.90 9.10
CA ILE A 188 -7.78 10.12 8.49
C ILE A 188 -7.18 10.34 7.11
N VAL A 189 -5.85 10.27 7.00
CA VAL A 189 -5.14 10.46 5.72
C VAL A 189 -5.61 9.46 4.67
N TYR A 190 -5.69 8.18 5.03
CA TYR A 190 -6.14 7.12 4.12
C TYR A 190 -7.61 7.29 3.71
N THR A 191 -8.48 7.69 4.64
CA THR A 191 -9.91 7.91 4.35
C THR A 191 -10.09 9.08 3.38
N LEU A 192 -9.39 10.20 3.61
CA LEU A 192 -9.40 11.35 2.69
C LEU A 192 -8.86 10.96 1.30
N ASP A 193 -7.78 10.17 1.24
CA ASP A 193 -7.21 9.67 -0.02
C ASP A 193 -8.22 8.83 -0.81
N LYS A 194 -9.00 7.98 -0.13
CA LYS A 194 -10.08 7.20 -0.74
C LYS A 194 -11.25 8.04 -1.20
N ILE A 195 -11.65 9.07 -0.45
CA ILE A 195 -12.70 10.00 -0.87
C ILE A 195 -12.29 10.72 -2.17
N ILE A 196 -11.04 11.19 -2.26
CA ILE A 196 -10.51 11.82 -3.48
C ILE A 196 -10.48 10.82 -4.65
N SER A 197 -10.07 9.57 -4.40
CA SER A 197 -10.06 8.49 -5.41
C SER A 197 -11.46 8.16 -5.93
N LEU A 198 -12.47 8.20 -5.06
CA LEU A 198 -13.86 7.96 -5.45
C LEU A 198 -14.40 9.11 -6.30
N ARG A 199 -14.13 10.36 -5.89
CA ARG A 199 -14.57 11.55 -6.63
C ARG A 199 -14.02 11.57 -8.06
N THR A 200 -12.74 11.26 -8.23
CA THR A 200 -12.08 11.19 -9.55
C THR A 200 -12.66 10.07 -10.43
N LYS A 201 -13.01 8.91 -9.85
CA LYS A 201 -13.66 7.81 -10.57
C LYS A 201 -15.06 8.15 -11.09
N PHE A 202 -15.83 8.99 -10.37
CA PHE A 202 -17.19 9.38 -10.77
C PHE A 202 -17.24 10.53 -11.77
N MET A 203 -16.17 11.30 -11.91
CA MET A 203 -16.00 12.19 -13.06
C MET A 203 -15.61 11.32 -14.25
N GLY A 204 -16.59 10.88 -15.04
CA GLY A 204 -16.31 10.33 -16.37
C GLY A 204 -15.57 11.41 -17.16
N LEU A 205 -14.26 11.28 -17.30
CA LEU A 205 -13.53 12.17 -18.18
C LEU A 205 -13.93 11.82 -19.61
N ASP A 206 -14.75 12.69 -20.20
CA ASP A 206 -14.62 12.99 -21.62
C ASP A 206 -13.13 13.24 -21.88
N ILE A 207 -12.61 12.59 -22.93
CA ILE A 207 -11.24 12.57 -23.44
C ILE A 207 -10.37 13.65 -22.77
N ILE A 208 -9.29 13.26 -22.06
CA ILE A 208 -8.32 14.19 -21.46
C ILE A 208 -7.85 15.18 -22.55
N GLU A 209 -8.49 16.35 -22.65
CA GLU A 209 -8.25 17.31 -23.72
C GLU A 209 -6.91 18.04 -23.51
N THR A 210 -6.38 18.03 -22.28
CA THR A 210 -5.15 18.76 -21.95
C THR A 210 -4.26 17.92 -21.04
N TYR A 211 -3.13 17.46 -21.60
CA TYR A 211 -2.03 16.86 -20.85
C TYR A 211 -0.71 17.46 -21.31
N LEU A 212 0.30 17.31 -20.47
CA LEU A 212 1.66 17.76 -20.69
C LEU A 212 2.55 16.56 -21.05
N SER A 213 3.52 16.79 -21.93
CA SER A 213 4.49 15.77 -22.34
C SER A 213 5.25 15.19 -21.15
N GLY A 214 5.34 13.86 -21.11
CA GLY A 214 5.98 13.12 -20.03
C GLY A 214 5.10 12.88 -18.79
N GLN A 215 3.83 13.30 -18.80
CA GLN A 215 2.86 12.91 -17.77
C GLN A 215 2.50 11.42 -17.86
N TRP A 216 1.92 10.91 -16.78
CA TRP A 216 1.44 9.53 -16.71
C TRP A 216 -0.01 9.50 -16.22
N ILE A 217 -0.69 8.41 -16.56
CA ILE A 217 -2.10 8.16 -16.24
C ILE A 217 -2.21 6.85 -15.46
N ARG A 218 -3.33 6.67 -14.77
CA ARG A 218 -3.77 5.38 -14.26
C ARG A 218 -4.81 4.81 -15.21
N LEU A 219 -4.59 3.58 -15.63
CA LEU A 219 -5.44 2.88 -16.60
C LEU A 219 -6.06 1.64 -15.95
N SER A 220 -7.35 1.44 -16.21
CA SER A 220 -8.11 0.21 -15.91
C SER A 220 -8.83 -0.24 -17.19
N CYS A 221 -9.05 -1.55 -17.33
CA CYS A 221 -9.68 -2.16 -18.50
C CYS A 221 -10.81 -3.09 -18.05
N THR A 222 -12.03 -2.88 -18.57
CA THR A 222 -13.20 -3.70 -18.17
C THR A 222 -13.08 -5.16 -18.58
N GLY A 223 -12.39 -5.45 -19.70
CA GLY A 223 -12.13 -6.81 -20.16
C GLY A 223 -11.14 -7.61 -19.30
N VAL A 224 -10.36 -6.93 -18.45
CA VAL A 224 -9.40 -7.58 -17.55
C VAL A 224 -9.89 -7.54 -16.11
N LYS A 225 -10.01 -6.33 -15.55
CA LYS A 225 -10.56 -6.09 -14.21
C LYS A 225 -10.87 -4.59 -14.03
N PRO A 226 -12.15 -4.18 -13.97
CA PRO A 226 -12.54 -2.77 -13.90
C PRO A 226 -12.05 -2.02 -12.65
N GLU A 227 -11.83 -2.73 -11.55
CA GLU A 227 -11.49 -2.13 -10.26
C GLU A 227 -9.99 -1.88 -10.06
N GLU A 228 -9.14 -2.39 -10.95
CA GLU A 228 -7.70 -2.36 -10.79
C GLU A 228 -7.03 -1.33 -11.71
N PHE A 229 -6.49 -0.27 -11.10
CA PHE A 229 -5.79 0.81 -11.79
C PHE A 229 -4.28 0.65 -11.70
N HIS A 230 -3.61 0.74 -12.85
CA HIS A 230 -2.14 0.69 -12.99
C HIS A 230 -1.61 1.96 -13.64
N SER A 231 -0.47 2.45 -13.15
CA SER A 231 0.17 3.67 -13.66
C SER A 231 1.02 3.41 -14.90
N PHE A 232 0.80 4.19 -15.97
CA PHE A 232 1.57 4.16 -17.21
C PHE A 232 1.86 5.56 -17.72
N THR A 233 3.09 5.79 -18.18
CA THR A 233 3.49 7.04 -18.83
C THR A 233 2.85 7.15 -20.20
N LEU A 234 2.35 8.35 -20.53
CA LEU A 234 1.87 8.67 -21.86
C LEU A 234 3.06 8.79 -22.80
N THR A 235 3.02 8.05 -23.91
CA THR A 235 4.03 8.09 -24.96
C THR A 235 3.61 8.97 -26.13
N SER A 236 2.31 9.26 -26.24
CA SER A 236 1.77 10.24 -27.19
C SER A 236 2.14 11.66 -26.79
N ALA A 237 2.23 12.55 -27.77
CA ALA A 237 2.45 13.97 -27.54
C ALA A 237 1.11 14.74 -27.44
N PRO A 238 1.02 15.85 -26.68
CA PRO A 238 -0.22 16.59 -26.46
C PRO A 238 -0.95 17.07 -27.72
N HIS A 239 -0.24 17.19 -28.84
CA HIS A 239 -0.81 17.60 -30.12
C HIS A 239 -1.43 16.44 -30.93
N GLU A 240 -1.26 15.19 -30.49
CA GLU A 240 -1.82 14.02 -31.18
C GLU A 240 -3.30 13.83 -30.79
N ASN A 241 -4.11 13.40 -31.77
CA ASN A 241 -5.55 13.17 -31.57
C ASN A 241 -5.86 11.84 -30.84
N PHE A 242 -4.85 11.17 -30.30
CA PHE A 242 -4.97 9.90 -29.61
C PHE A 242 -4.04 9.86 -28.41
N LEU A 243 -4.40 9.05 -27.41
CA LEU A 243 -3.54 8.75 -26.27
C LEU A 243 -2.86 7.39 -26.50
N SER A 244 -1.54 7.34 -26.34
CA SER A 244 -0.78 6.10 -26.43
C SER A 244 0.02 5.83 -25.15
N CYS A 245 0.12 4.54 -24.78
CA CYS A 245 0.96 4.08 -23.70
C CYS A 245 1.65 2.78 -24.10
N HIS A 246 2.92 2.62 -23.72
CA HIS A 246 3.70 1.41 -23.98
C HIS A 246 3.81 0.57 -22.71
N ILE A 247 3.10 -0.56 -22.69
CA ILE A 247 2.96 -1.41 -21.50
C ILE A 247 3.83 -2.66 -21.64
N LYS A 248 4.89 -2.76 -20.82
CA LYS A 248 5.71 -3.99 -20.74
C LYS A 248 4.98 -5.06 -19.93
N ALA A 249 4.86 -6.28 -20.49
CA ALA A 249 4.27 -7.43 -19.80
C ALA A 249 5.21 -7.95 -18.68
N GLN A 250 4.98 -7.51 -17.44
CA GLN A 250 5.80 -7.90 -16.28
C GLN A 250 5.01 -8.61 -15.16
N GLY A 251 3.71 -8.34 -15.04
CA GLY A 251 2.84 -8.87 -13.99
C GLY A 251 1.61 -9.60 -14.52
N PRO A 252 0.83 -10.26 -13.63
CA PRO A 252 -0.38 -10.99 -14.02
C PRO A 252 -1.39 -10.12 -14.75
N TRP A 253 -1.60 -8.88 -14.28
CA TRP A 253 -2.51 -7.94 -14.91
C TRP A 253 -2.03 -7.53 -16.31
N THR A 254 -0.75 -7.16 -16.47
CA THR A 254 -0.20 -6.75 -17.78
C THR A 254 -0.13 -7.90 -18.78
N TRP A 255 0.08 -9.14 -18.31
CA TRP A 255 0.02 -10.33 -19.17
C TRP A 255 -1.40 -10.62 -19.64
N LYS A 256 -2.38 -10.51 -18.74
CA LYS A 256 -3.80 -10.62 -19.12
C LYS A 256 -4.21 -9.54 -20.12
N LEU A 257 -3.80 -8.29 -19.88
CA LEU A 257 -4.04 -7.19 -20.82
C LEU A 257 -3.44 -7.48 -22.19
N ARG A 258 -2.17 -7.90 -22.25
CA ARG A 258 -1.52 -8.28 -23.51
C ARG A 258 -2.27 -9.40 -24.23
N ASN A 259 -2.63 -10.47 -23.51
CA ASN A 259 -3.32 -11.62 -24.11
C ASN A 259 -4.73 -11.26 -24.59
N TYR A 260 -5.41 -10.32 -23.92
CA TYR A 260 -6.73 -9.85 -24.29
C TYR A 260 -6.71 -9.08 -25.61
N PHE A 261 -5.72 -8.21 -25.81
CA PHE A 261 -5.53 -7.45 -27.04
C PHE A 261 -4.64 -8.18 -28.07
N ASP A 262 -4.31 -9.45 -27.85
CA ASP A 262 -3.56 -10.25 -28.81
C ASP A 262 -4.47 -10.58 -30.01
N PRO A 263 -4.08 -10.23 -31.25
CA PRO A 263 -4.87 -10.54 -32.44
C PRO A 263 -5.22 -12.03 -32.55
N SER A 264 -4.40 -12.94 -32.00
CA SER A 264 -4.68 -14.38 -32.03
C SER A 264 -5.87 -14.80 -31.14
N ASN A 265 -6.20 -13.98 -30.14
CA ASN A 265 -7.27 -14.25 -29.18
C ASN A 265 -8.48 -13.34 -29.40
N PHE A 266 -8.46 -12.50 -30.44
CA PHE A 266 -9.51 -11.53 -30.72
C PHE A 266 -10.81 -12.26 -31.11
N ASN A 267 -11.82 -12.12 -30.27
CA ASN A 267 -13.15 -12.66 -30.53
C ASN A 267 -14.09 -11.52 -30.97
N PRO A 268 -14.49 -11.44 -32.24
CA PRO A 268 -15.35 -10.35 -32.75
C PRO A 268 -16.77 -10.33 -32.14
N LYS A 269 -17.13 -11.34 -31.34
CA LYS A 269 -18.40 -11.38 -30.59
C LYS A 269 -18.30 -10.74 -29.19
N GLU A 270 -17.10 -10.48 -28.69
CA GLU A 270 -16.93 -9.77 -27.43
C GLU A 270 -17.03 -8.26 -27.65
N MET A 271 -17.78 -7.58 -26.78
CA MET A 271 -17.90 -6.12 -26.79
C MET A 271 -16.54 -5.49 -26.55
N ASP A 272 -16.19 -4.45 -27.29
CA ASP A 272 -14.92 -3.74 -27.08
C ASP A 272 -14.75 -3.35 -25.60
N PRO A 273 -13.62 -3.68 -24.98
CA PRO A 273 -13.40 -3.37 -23.58
C PRO A 273 -13.37 -1.86 -23.40
N LYS A 274 -14.09 -1.36 -22.40
CA LYS A 274 -14.01 0.04 -22.01
C LYS A 274 -12.71 0.25 -21.22
N ILE A 275 -11.95 1.25 -21.65
CA ILE A 275 -10.77 1.72 -20.92
C ILE A 275 -11.20 2.86 -20.00
N GLN A 276 -10.85 2.75 -18.73
CA GLN A 276 -11.05 3.79 -17.73
C GLN A 276 -9.71 4.47 -17.46
N LEU A 277 -9.70 5.80 -17.54
CA LEU A 277 -8.51 6.62 -17.33
C LEU A 277 -8.70 7.50 -16.09
N ASP A 278 -7.66 7.61 -15.28
CA ASP A 278 -7.55 8.51 -14.14
C ASP A 278 -6.23 9.30 -14.26
N GLY A 279 -6.30 10.62 -14.21
CA GLY A 279 -5.16 11.52 -14.47
C GLY A 279 -5.54 12.70 -15.38
N PRO A 280 -4.55 13.40 -15.96
CA PRO A 280 -3.11 13.10 -15.95
C PRO A 280 -2.41 13.45 -14.62
N PHE A 281 -1.28 12.80 -14.34
CA PHE A 281 -0.44 13.03 -13.17
C PHE A 281 1.01 13.35 -13.57
N GLY A 282 1.70 14.15 -12.76
CA GLY A 282 3.09 14.55 -12.99
C GLY A 282 3.22 15.79 -13.91
N GLY A 283 4.34 15.88 -14.64
CA GLY A 283 4.62 16.99 -15.58
C GLY A 283 5.83 17.85 -15.21
N GLY A 284 6.67 17.43 -14.26
CA GLY A 284 7.82 18.21 -13.78
C GLY A 284 9.03 18.30 -14.72
N ASN A 285 9.12 17.47 -15.76
CA ASN A 285 10.33 17.36 -16.60
C ASN A 285 10.27 18.21 -17.88
N GLN A 286 9.60 19.36 -17.85
CA GLN A 286 9.43 20.24 -19.02
C GLN A 286 10.41 21.40 -19.07
N ASP A 287 11.38 21.47 -18.16
CA ASP A 287 12.36 22.55 -18.11
C ASP A 287 13.26 22.64 -19.35
N CYS A 288 13.26 21.62 -20.22
CA CYS A 288 13.98 21.63 -21.49
C CYS A 288 13.66 22.85 -22.37
N TYR A 289 12.44 23.38 -22.31
CA TYR A 289 12.02 24.56 -23.06
C TYR A 289 12.71 25.86 -22.58
N LYS A 290 13.25 25.89 -21.35
CA LYS A 290 13.88 27.08 -20.74
C LYS A 290 15.35 27.27 -21.14
N PHE A 291 15.99 26.24 -21.70
CA PHE A 291 17.42 26.25 -22.00
C PHE A 291 17.68 26.21 -23.50
N GLU A 292 18.73 26.89 -23.96
CA GLU A 292 19.11 26.89 -25.39
C GLU A 292 19.60 25.53 -25.89
N VAL A 293 20.29 24.80 -25.02
CA VAL A 293 20.74 23.44 -25.28
C VAL A 293 20.26 22.56 -24.12
N ALA A 294 19.51 21.52 -24.44
CA ALA A 294 19.04 20.53 -23.47
C ALA A 294 19.76 19.20 -23.67
N VAL A 295 20.24 18.60 -22.58
CA VAL A 295 20.76 17.21 -22.58
C VAL A 295 19.80 16.35 -21.77
N MET A 296 19.15 15.42 -22.45
CA MET A 296 18.19 14.49 -21.88
C MET A 296 18.85 13.12 -21.72
N VAL A 297 18.89 12.60 -20.49
CA VAL A 297 19.53 11.33 -20.18
C VAL A 297 18.48 10.32 -19.74
N GLY A 298 18.19 9.33 -20.58
CA GLY A 298 17.21 8.28 -20.31
C GLY A 298 17.89 6.95 -19.98
N GLY A 299 17.62 6.39 -18.80
CA GLY A 299 18.13 5.09 -18.36
C GLY A 299 17.02 4.06 -18.12
N GLY A 300 17.14 2.86 -18.69
CA GLY A 300 16.20 1.76 -18.44
C GLY A 300 14.72 2.12 -18.71
N ILE A 301 13.84 1.90 -17.73
CA ILE A 301 12.41 2.24 -17.85
C ILE A 301 12.14 3.75 -17.85
N GLY A 302 13.10 4.55 -17.37
CA GLY A 302 13.02 6.01 -17.34
C GLY A 302 13.13 6.68 -18.71
N VAL A 303 13.29 5.89 -19.78
CA VAL A 303 13.28 6.38 -21.16
C VAL A 303 11.88 6.73 -21.66
N THR A 304 10.85 6.05 -21.15
CA THR A 304 9.47 6.11 -21.66
C THR A 304 8.87 7.53 -21.74
N PRO A 305 9.03 8.42 -20.74
CA PRO A 305 8.52 9.79 -20.82
C PRO A 305 9.14 10.63 -21.93
N TYR A 306 10.40 10.33 -22.32
CA TYR A 306 11.09 11.09 -23.35
C TYR A 306 10.51 10.89 -24.74
N ALA A 307 9.80 9.79 -25.02
CA ALA A 307 9.12 9.59 -26.29
C ALA A 307 8.09 10.71 -26.57
N SER A 308 7.25 11.00 -25.57
CA SER A 308 6.25 12.08 -25.62
C SER A 308 6.92 13.46 -25.70
N ILE A 309 7.94 13.71 -24.88
CA ILE A 309 8.67 15.00 -24.83
C ILE A 309 9.38 15.31 -26.16
N LEU A 310 10.05 14.31 -26.75
CA LEU A 310 10.76 14.50 -28.02
C LEU A 310 9.80 14.75 -29.18
N ASN A 311 8.68 14.03 -29.26
CA ASN A 311 7.66 14.28 -30.27
C ASN A 311 7.08 15.69 -30.16
N ASP A 312 6.76 16.12 -28.94
CA ASP A 312 6.23 17.46 -28.65
C ASP A 312 7.24 18.57 -29.00
N LEU A 313 8.53 18.38 -28.71
CA LEU A 313 9.60 19.30 -29.09
C LEU A 313 9.74 19.43 -30.62
N VAL A 314 9.72 18.30 -31.34
CA VAL A 314 9.82 18.28 -32.81
C VAL A 314 8.62 18.98 -33.43
N PHE A 315 7.42 18.71 -32.92
CA PHE A 315 6.20 19.35 -33.38
C PHE A 315 6.19 20.85 -33.09
N GLY A 316 6.59 21.26 -31.89
CA GLY A 316 6.69 22.65 -31.49
C GLY A 316 7.66 23.46 -32.38
N THR A 317 8.76 22.82 -32.80
CA THR A 317 9.75 23.43 -33.71
C THR A 317 9.24 23.50 -35.15
N SER A 318 8.57 22.46 -35.65
CA SER A 318 8.12 22.39 -37.06
C SER A 318 6.93 23.30 -37.36
N THR A 319 6.08 23.57 -36.37
CA THR A 319 4.85 24.35 -36.52
C THR A 319 5.00 25.82 -36.13
N ASN A 320 6.20 26.26 -35.69
CA ASN A 320 6.43 27.58 -35.08
C ASN A 320 5.43 27.91 -33.95
N ARG A 321 4.80 26.90 -33.35
CA ARG A 321 3.78 27.04 -32.29
C ARG A 321 4.35 27.70 -31.04
N TYR A 322 5.67 27.60 -30.88
CA TYR A 322 6.45 28.33 -29.89
C TYR A 322 7.43 29.26 -30.61
N SER A 323 6.93 30.38 -31.15
CA SER A 323 7.78 31.45 -31.69
C SER A 323 8.63 32.05 -30.55
N GLY A 324 9.82 31.49 -30.33
CA GLY A 324 10.72 31.87 -29.24
C GLY A 324 11.13 30.73 -28.30
N VAL A 325 11.06 29.44 -28.70
CA VAL A 325 11.70 28.38 -27.91
C VAL A 325 13.18 28.75 -27.71
N ALA A 326 13.62 28.86 -26.46
CA ALA A 326 15.04 29.05 -26.19
C ALA A 326 15.84 27.88 -26.77
N CYS A 327 15.30 26.65 -26.65
CA CYS A 327 15.93 25.39 -27.03
C CYS A 327 16.15 25.25 -28.54
N LYS A 328 17.41 25.44 -28.97
CA LYS A 328 17.88 25.26 -30.34
C LYS A 328 18.43 23.86 -30.59
N LYS A 329 18.89 23.16 -29.55
CA LYS A 329 19.50 21.84 -29.69
C LYS A 329 19.17 20.92 -28.53
N VAL A 330 18.79 19.68 -28.84
CA VAL A 330 18.51 18.63 -27.86
C VAL A 330 19.45 17.45 -28.13
N TYR A 331 20.15 17.01 -27.08
CA TYR A 331 20.90 15.76 -27.11
C TYR A 331 20.17 14.74 -26.26
N PHE A 332 19.73 13.64 -26.87
CA PHE A 332 19.11 12.54 -26.16
C PHE A 332 20.11 11.39 -26.01
N LEU A 333 20.53 11.14 -24.78
CA LEU A 333 21.44 10.07 -24.41
C LEU A 333 20.63 8.92 -23.81
N TRP A 334 20.44 7.86 -24.59
CA TRP A 334 19.75 6.66 -24.14
C TRP A 334 20.76 5.60 -23.66
N MET A 335 20.66 5.24 -22.39
CA MET A 335 21.42 4.16 -21.76
C MET A 335 20.51 2.96 -21.52
N PRO A 336 20.47 1.98 -22.45
CA PRO A 336 19.70 0.76 -22.24
C PRO A 336 20.31 -0.06 -21.10
N VAL A 337 19.46 -0.60 -20.24
CA VAL A 337 19.89 -1.60 -19.24
C VAL A 337 20.03 -2.91 -19.99
N ALA A 338 21.25 -3.42 -20.13
CA ALA A 338 21.50 -4.74 -20.68
C ALA A 338 20.76 -5.80 -19.83
N PRO A 339 20.15 -6.84 -20.43
CA PRO A 339 19.69 -7.98 -19.66
C PRO A 339 20.88 -8.56 -18.87
N PRO A 340 20.68 -9.02 -17.62
CA PRO A 340 21.74 -9.72 -16.91
C PRO A 340 22.21 -10.91 -17.76
N LEU A 341 23.53 -10.99 -17.96
CA LEU A 341 24.21 -12.07 -18.69
C LEU A 341 23.95 -13.45 -18.05
#